data_AF-A0A7Y1UBK5-F1
#
_entry.id   AF-A0A7Y1UBK5-F1
#
_cell.length_a   1.000
_cell.length_b   1.000
_cell.length_c   1.000
_cell.angle_alpha   90.00
_cell.angle_beta   90.00
_cell.angle_gamma   90.00
#
_symmetry.space_group_name_H-M   'P 1'
#
loop_
_entity.id
_entity.type
_entity.pdbx_description
1 polymer ?
#
loop_
_entity_poly.entity_id
_entity_poly.type
_entity_poly.pdbx_seq_one_letter_code
_entity_poly.pdbx_strand_id
1 'polypeptide(L)'
;MDTKTAGLIGTIVKVAIALAGAVLCFLIMANSSDIEAGDDQSYVNGALTVTYIAMLLCVGAALLFGLVYFLKNIRNSKGLLFGLVGLAVVAFVSYSLSDAQASPELMAKYSESTLQMSGAGIYLTLLLLGIGVAAALFSEVTKIFK
;
A
#
# COMPACT_ATOMS: atom_id res chain seq x y z
N MET A 1 -6.53 31.75 15.62
CA MET A 1 -7.30 30.53 15.33
C MET A 1 -7.10 29.58 16.49
N ASP A 2 -8.20 29.09 17.07
CA ASP A 2 -8.16 28.13 18.17
C ASP A 2 -7.44 26.85 17.74
N THR A 3 -6.58 26.30 18.59
CA THR A 3 -5.79 25.09 18.28
C THR A 3 -6.67 23.89 17.91
N LYS A 4 -7.90 23.86 18.44
CA LYS A 4 -8.93 22.86 18.12
C LYS A 4 -9.48 22.99 16.70
N THR A 5 -9.72 24.21 16.20
CA THR A 5 -10.24 24.42 14.84
C THR A 5 -9.17 24.19 13.78
N ALA A 6 -7.91 24.54 14.04
CA ALA A 6 -6.80 24.25 13.14
C ALA A 6 -6.54 22.74 12.95
N GLY A 7 -6.62 21.95 14.03
CA GLY A 7 -6.48 20.49 13.96
C GLY A 7 -7.62 19.81 13.21
N LEU A 8 -8.85 20.29 13.41
CA LEU A 8 -10.04 19.73 12.76
C LEU A 8 -10.03 19.98 11.24
N ILE A 9 -9.65 21.18 10.81
CA ILE A 9 -9.48 21.52 9.38
C ILE A 9 -8.41 20.62 8.75
N GLY A 10 -7.27 20.42 9.42
CA GLY A 10 -6.21 19.55 8.91
C GLY A 10 -6.66 18.09 8.69
N THR A 11 -7.51 17.56 9.56
CA THR A 11 -8.05 16.20 9.41
C THR A 11 -9.04 16.12 8.24
N ILE A 12 -9.95 17.09 8.13
CA ILE A 12 -10.93 17.13 7.04
C ILE A 12 -10.22 17.20 5.68
N VAL A 13 -9.21 18.08 5.55
CA VAL A 13 -8.47 18.24 4.30
C VAL A 13 -7.77 16.93 3.89
N LYS A 14 -7.14 16.23 4.83
CA LYS A 14 -6.49 14.93 4.55
C LYS A 14 -7.49 13.87 4.11
N VAL A 15 -8.62 13.77 4.80
CA VAL A 15 -9.68 12.80 4.46
C VAL A 15 -10.30 13.11 3.11
N ALA A 16 -10.53 14.39 2.81
CA ALA A 16 -11.05 14.83 1.52
C ALA A 16 -10.11 14.46 0.36
N ILE A 17 -8.80 14.68 0.52
CA ILE A 17 -7.78 14.30 -0.49
C ILE A 17 -7.74 12.77 -0.66
N ALA A 18 -7.80 12.01 0.44
CA ALA A 18 -7.80 10.56 0.39
C ALA A 18 -9.06 10.01 -0.31
N LEU A 19 -10.24 10.57 -0.02
CA LEU A 19 -11.49 10.20 -0.68
C LEU A 19 -11.48 10.57 -2.16
N ALA A 20 -11.00 11.76 -2.52
CA ALA A 20 -10.87 12.18 -3.91
C ALA A 20 -9.95 11.23 -4.69
N GLY A 21 -8.81 10.83 -4.11
CA GLY A 21 -7.90 9.84 -4.69
C GLY A 21 -8.54 8.46 -4.85
N ALA A 22 -9.28 7.99 -3.84
CA ALA A 22 -9.97 6.70 -3.89
C ALA A 22 -11.06 6.67 -4.98
N VAL A 23 -11.82 7.75 -5.11
CA VAL A 23 -12.82 7.91 -6.19
C VAL A 23 -12.14 7.92 -7.56
N LEU A 24 -11.01 8.63 -7.70
CA LEU A 24 -10.25 8.66 -8.96
C LEU A 24 -9.72 7.26 -9.34
N CYS A 25 -9.18 6.51 -8.38
CA CYS A 25 -8.77 5.12 -8.59
C CYS A 25 -9.95 4.24 -9.03
N PHE A 26 -11.11 4.39 -8.39
CA PHE A 26 -12.30 3.65 -8.75
C PHE A 26 -12.77 4.00 -10.17
N LEU A 27 -12.76 5.27 -10.55
CA LEU A 27 -13.12 5.72 -11.91
C LEU A 27 -12.17 5.15 -12.98
N ILE A 28 -10.87 5.06 -12.69
CA ILE A 28 -9.88 4.45 -13.59
C ILE A 28 -10.16 2.95 -13.75
N MET A 29 -10.43 2.24 -12.66
CA MET A 29 -10.71 0.80 -12.70
C MET A 29 -12.08 0.48 -13.32
N ALA A 30 -13.05 1.38 -13.21
CA ALA A 30 -14.37 1.23 -13.84
C ALA A 30 -14.35 1.53 -15.35
N ASN A 31 -13.40 2.35 -15.83
CA ASN A 31 -13.24 2.67 -17.26
C ASN A 31 -12.11 1.88 -17.94
N SER A 32 -11.45 0.94 -17.24
CA SER A 32 -10.32 0.21 -17.81
C SER A 32 -10.73 -0.80 -18.89
N SER A 33 -12.01 -1.14 -19.00
CA SER A 33 -12.55 -2.09 -19.99
C SER A 33 -12.55 -1.56 -21.43
N ASP A 34 -12.46 -0.25 -21.64
CA ASP A 34 -12.45 0.37 -22.98
C ASP A 34 -11.02 0.63 -23.52
N ILE A 35 -9.99 0.27 -22.74
CA ILE A 35 -8.58 0.57 -23.04
C ILE A 35 -7.89 -0.58 -23.80
N GLU A 36 -8.58 -1.70 -24.03
CA GLU A 36 -8.03 -2.89 -24.70
C GLU A 36 -8.18 -2.87 -26.24
N ALA A 37 -8.78 -1.84 -26.83
CA ALA A 37 -9.01 -1.77 -28.28
C ALA A 37 -8.72 -0.38 -28.88
N GLY A 38 -7.46 0.03 -28.99
CA GLY A 38 -7.10 1.25 -29.73
C GLY A 38 -5.61 1.57 -29.74
N ASP A 39 -5.11 1.93 -30.92
CA ASP A 39 -3.71 2.24 -31.31
C ASP A 39 -3.10 3.48 -30.61
N ASP A 40 -3.84 4.14 -29.70
CA ASP A 40 -3.44 5.38 -29.00
C ASP A 40 -2.92 5.14 -27.57
N GLN A 41 -2.09 4.12 -27.38
CA GLN A 41 -1.51 3.73 -26.08
C GLN A 41 -0.57 4.79 -25.44
N SER A 42 -0.20 5.87 -26.15
CA SER A 42 0.78 6.85 -25.65
C SER A 42 0.27 7.72 -24.50
N TYR A 43 -1.02 8.10 -24.49
CA TYR A 43 -1.56 8.98 -23.45
C TYR A 43 -1.72 8.26 -22.11
N VAL A 44 -2.17 7.00 -22.15
CA VAL A 44 -2.31 6.15 -20.95
C VAL A 44 -0.93 5.84 -20.37
N ASN A 45 0.05 5.53 -21.22
CA ASN A 45 1.42 5.24 -20.78
C ASN A 45 2.11 6.47 -20.16
N GLY A 46 1.88 7.67 -20.72
CA GLY A 46 2.35 8.93 -20.15
C GLY A 46 1.77 9.21 -18.75
N ALA A 47 0.45 9.04 -18.59
CA ALA A 47 -0.22 9.21 -17.30
C ALA A 47 0.23 8.18 -16.26
N LEU A 48 0.41 6.92 -16.66
CA LEU A 48 0.97 5.86 -15.79
C LEU A 48 2.38 6.19 -15.34
N THR A 49 3.23 6.68 -16.24
CA THR A 49 4.62 7.05 -15.93
C THR A 49 4.68 8.16 -14.87
N VAL A 50 3.88 9.22 -15.03
CA VAL A 50 3.79 10.31 -14.04
C VAL A 50 3.30 9.80 -12.70
N THR A 51 2.31 8.90 -12.70
CA THR A 51 1.77 8.27 -11.48
C THR A 51 2.82 7.43 -10.76
N TYR A 52 3.62 6.65 -11.49
CA TYR A 52 4.74 5.89 -10.90
C TYR A 52 5.76 6.82 -10.25
N ILE A 53 6.13 7.93 -10.89
CA ILE A 53 7.08 8.91 -10.33
C ILE A 53 6.50 9.55 -9.06
N ALA A 54 5.23 9.98 -9.10
CA ALA A 54 4.56 10.56 -7.96
C ALA A 54 4.45 9.57 -6.79
N MET A 55 4.11 8.31 -7.07
CA MET A 55 4.08 7.24 -6.07
C MET A 55 5.45 7.05 -5.43
N LEU A 56 6.51 6.99 -6.23
CA LEU A 56 7.88 6.77 -5.76
C LEU A 56 8.34 7.92 -4.84
N LEU A 57 8.00 9.17 -5.18
CA LEU A 57 8.26 10.33 -4.32
C LEU A 57 7.46 10.29 -3.02
N CYS A 58 6.18 9.92 -3.09
CA CYS A 58 5.31 9.84 -1.91
C CYS A 58 5.77 8.75 -0.95
N VAL A 59 6.01 7.54 -1.46
CA VAL A 59 6.54 6.41 -0.69
C VAL A 59 7.91 6.76 -0.13
N GLY A 60 8.79 7.36 -0.94
CA GLY A 60 10.11 7.82 -0.50
C GLY A 60 10.02 8.82 0.65
N ALA A 61 9.18 9.85 0.53
CA ALA A 61 8.97 10.84 1.59
C ALA A 61 8.38 10.20 2.85
N ALA A 62 7.37 9.33 2.72
CA ALA A 62 6.74 8.64 3.84
C ALA A 62 7.73 7.75 4.59
N LEU A 63 8.56 6.98 3.86
CA LEU A 63 9.59 6.13 4.43
C LEU A 63 10.70 6.95 5.09
N LEU A 64 11.18 8.02 4.44
CA LEU A 64 12.23 8.88 5.02
C LEU A 64 11.75 9.57 6.30
N PHE A 65 10.55 10.14 6.29
CA PHE A 65 9.98 10.74 7.50
C PHE A 65 9.75 9.70 8.59
N GLY A 66 9.17 8.54 8.25
CA GLY A 66 8.96 7.44 9.19
C GLY A 66 10.26 6.95 9.81
N LEU A 67 11.30 6.78 8.98
CA LEU A 67 12.61 6.30 9.42
C LEU A 67 13.35 7.32 10.29
N VAL A 68 13.35 8.60 9.91
CA VAL A 68 13.95 9.68 10.71
C VAL A 68 13.26 9.79 12.08
N TYR A 69 11.93 9.68 12.12
CA TYR A 69 11.17 9.73 13.37
C TYR A 69 11.44 8.49 14.25
N PHE A 70 11.57 7.32 13.63
CA PHE A 70 11.93 6.08 14.29
C PHE A 70 13.34 6.13 14.89
N LEU A 71 14.34 6.58 14.11
CA LEU A 71 15.72 6.71 14.57
C LEU A 71 15.85 7.69 15.74
N LYS A 72 15.13 8.82 15.71
CA LYS A 72 15.14 9.80 16.80
C LYS A 72 14.45 9.29 18.08
N ASN A 73 13.50 8.36 17.97
CA ASN A 73 12.69 7.90 19.11
C ASN A 73 12.85 6.40 19.43
N ILE A 74 13.87 5.75 18.88
CA ILE A 74 14.10 4.29 18.93
C ILE A 74 14.02 3.71 20.35
N ARG A 75 14.45 4.49 21.35
CA ARG A 75 14.52 4.07 22.76
C ARG A 75 13.14 3.97 23.43
N ASN A 76 12.14 4.70 22.93
CA ASN A 76 10.76 4.69 23.44
C ASN A 76 9.80 3.87 22.57
N SER A 77 10.12 3.65 21.30
CA SER A 77 9.23 3.00 20.33
C SER A 77 9.43 1.49 20.20
N LYS A 78 9.55 0.77 21.34
CA LYS A 78 9.70 -0.70 21.35
C LYS A 78 8.57 -1.42 20.59
N GLY A 79 7.34 -0.93 20.69
CA GLY A 79 6.19 -1.47 19.95
C GLY A 79 6.31 -1.34 18.43
N LEU A 80 6.92 -0.25 17.93
CA LEU A 80 7.16 -0.07 16.50
C LEU A 80 8.25 -1.03 16.01
N LEU A 81 9.28 -1.27 16.82
CA LEU A 81 10.32 -2.24 16.53
C LEU A 81 9.76 -3.66 16.37
N PHE A 82 8.88 -4.08 17.29
CA PHE A 82 8.16 -5.36 17.19
C PHE A 82 7.24 -5.41 15.95
N GLY A 83 6.55 -4.31 15.64
CA GLY A 83 5.74 -4.21 14.43
C GLY A 83 6.57 -4.36 13.15
N LEU A 84 7.76 -3.76 13.09
CA LEU A 84 8.67 -3.86 11.95
C LEU A 84 9.24 -5.27 11.78
N VAL A 85 9.60 -5.93 12.87
CA VAL A 85 10.02 -7.34 12.85
C VAL A 85 8.87 -8.23 12.38
N GLY A 86 7.65 -8.01 12.88
CA GLY A 86 6.46 -8.74 12.42
C GLY A 86 6.19 -8.53 10.93
N LEU A 87 6.30 -7.30 10.44
CA LEU A 87 6.18 -6.97 9.02
C LEU A 87 7.24 -7.71 8.18
N ALA A 88 8.50 -7.72 8.62
CA ALA A 88 9.58 -8.41 7.92
C ALA A 88 9.37 -9.93 7.84
N VAL A 89 8.86 -10.54 8.93
CA VAL A 89 8.52 -11.97 8.95
C VAL A 89 7.39 -12.27 7.96
N VAL A 90 6.31 -11.48 7.98
CA VAL A 90 5.19 -11.66 7.04
C VAL A 90 5.67 -11.46 5.60
N ALA A 91 6.54 -10.48 5.34
CA ALA A 91 7.10 -10.25 4.03
C ALA A 91 7.96 -11.40 3.51
N PHE A 92 8.77 -11.98 4.38
CA PHE A 92 9.56 -13.16 4.03
C PHE A 92 8.68 -14.36 3.70
N VAL A 93 7.62 -14.57 4.49
CA VAL A 93 6.62 -15.63 4.24
C VAL A 93 5.91 -15.37 2.91
N SER A 94 5.43 -14.16 2.65
CA SER A 94 4.78 -13.79 1.40
C SER A 94 5.68 -13.98 0.18
N TYR A 95 6.96 -13.63 0.27
CA TYR A 95 7.92 -13.85 -0.80
C TYR A 95 8.18 -15.34 -1.04
N SER A 96 8.26 -16.14 0.03
CA SER A 96 8.46 -17.60 -0.05
C SER A 96 7.24 -18.33 -0.61
N LEU A 97 6.03 -17.81 -0.34
CA LEU A 97 4.78 -18.35 -0.90
C LEU A 97 4.54 -17.89 -2.34
N SER A 98 5.14 -16.77 -2.74
CA SER A 98 4.99 -16.28 -4.10
C SER A 98 5.84 -17.11 -5.05
N ASP A 99 5.17 -17.81 -5.94
CA ASP A 99 5.78 -18.42 -7.12
C ASP A 99 5.74 -17.41 -8.29
N ALA A 100 6.62 -17.57 -9.26
CA ALA A 100 6.67 -16.74 -10.47
C ALA A 100 5.71 -17.26 -11.57
N GLN A 101 4.77 -18.13 -11.22
CA GLN A 101 3.79 -18.66 -12.16
C GLN A 101 2.79 -17.57 -12.56
N ALA A 102 2.97 -17.01 -13.75
CA ALA A 102 2.01 -16.11 -14.38
C ALA A 102 1.61 -16.60 -15.78
N SER A 103 0.72 -15.84 -16.44
CA SER A 103 0.33 -16.15 -17.81
C SER A 103 1.54 -16.20 -18.74
N PRO A 104 1.50 -17.04 -19.80
CA PRO A 104 2.61 -17.16 -20.76
C PRO A 104 3.03 -15.81 -21.38
N GLU A 105 2.06 -14.91 -21.59
CA GLU A 105 2.32 -13.55 -22.08
C GLU A 105 3.14 -12.69 -21.12
N LEU A 106 2.90 -12.80 -19.80
CA LEU A 106 3.64 -12.05 -18.80
C LEU A 106 5.05 -12.61 -18.60
N MET A 107 5.21 -13.94 -18.65
CA MET A 107 6.52 -14.59 -18.59
C MET A 107 7.39 -14.29 -19.82
N ALA A 108 6.79 -13.98 -20.97
CA ALA A 108 7.53 -13.55 -22.17
C ALA A 108 7.99 -12.09 -22.11
N LYS A 109 7.35 -11.24 -21.28
CA LYS A 109 7.56 -9.79 -21.25
C LYS A 109 8.34 -9.29 -20.03
N TYR A 110 8.33 -10.03 -18.92
CA TYR A 110 8.96 -9.65 -17.67
C TYR A 110 9.84 -10.77 -17.11
N SER A 111 10.87 -10.41 -16.34
CA SER A 111 11.70 -11.41 -15.67
C SER A 111 10.92 -12.11 -14.55
N GLU A 112 11.30 -13.36 -14.30
CA GLU A 112 10.78 -14.20 -13.22
C GLU A 112 10.84 -13.48 -11.87
N SER A 113 11.94 -12.75 -11.61
CA SER A 113 12.13 -11.97 -10.39
C SER A 113 11.10 -10.84 -10.21
N THR A 114 10.76 -10.13 -11.29
CA THR A 114 9.76 -9.05 -11.25
C THR A 114 8.37 -9.62 -10.99
N LEU A 115 8.07 -10.76 -11.59
CA LEU A 115 6.80 -11.44 -11.46
C LEU A 115 6.60 -11.99 -10.05
N GLN A 116 7.64 -12.63 -9.50
CA GLN A 116 7.65 -13.10 -8.12
C GLN A 116 7.53 -11.96 -7.11
N MET A 117 8.22 -10.84 -7.34
CA MET A 117 8.13 -9.67 -6.45
C MET A 117 6.73 -9.04 -6.46
N SER A 118 6.08 -9.00 -7.63
CA SER A 118 4.70 -8.56 -7.77
C SER A 118 3.74 -9.50 -7.02
N GLY A 119 3.86 -10.81 -7.23
CA GLY A 119 3.07 -11.81 -6.51
C GLY A 119 3.27 -11.73 -4.99
N ALA A 120 4.51 -11.55 -4.54
CA ALA A 120 4.83 -11.38 -3.13
C ALA A 120 4.15 -10.16 -2.52
N GLY A 121 4.07 -9.04 -3.25
CA GLY A 121 3.33 -7.84 -2.82
C GLY A 121 1.84 -8.07 -2.64
N ILE A 122 1.24 -8.86 -3.53
CA ILE A 122 -0.18 -9.26 -3.43
C ILE A 122 -0.38 -10.15 -2.19
N TYR A 123 0.40 -11.22 -2.04
CA TYR A 123 0.33 -12.11 -0.87
C TYR A 123 0.59 -11.37 0.44
N LEU A 124 1.53 -10.43 0.46
CA LEU A 124 1.81 -9.58 1.62
C LEU A 124 0.59 -8.76 2.03
N THR A 125 -0.05 -8.11 1.07
CA THR A 125 -1.23 -7.28 1.33
C THR A 125 -2.40 -8.13 1.83
N LEU A 126 -2.64 -9.29 1.22
CA LEU A 126 -3.71 -10.21 1.61
C LEU A 126 -3.48 -10.82 2.99
N LEU A 127 -2.24 -11.22 3.32
CA LEU A 127 -1.93 -11.73 4.65
C LEU A 127 -2.06 -10.66 5.73
N LEU A 128 -1.57 -9.44 5.48
CA LEU A 128 -1.73 -8.33 6.42
C LEU A 128 -3.20 -7.94 6.62
N LEU A 129 -4.01 -7.99 5.55
CA LEU A 129 -5.45 -7.78 5.64
C LEU A 129 -6.08 -8.85 6.54
N GLY A 130 -5.77 -10.13 6.32
CA GLY A 130 -6.29 -11.23 7.13
C GLY A 130 -5.89 -11.12 8.60
N ILE A 131 -4.61 -10.81 8.88
CA ILE A 131 -4.11 -10.57 10.24
C ILE A 131 -4.83 -9.37 10.87
N GLY A 132 -5.03 -8.29 10.12
CA GLY A 132 -5.73 -7.09 10.59
C GLY A 132 -7.18 -7.36 10.96
N VAL A 133 -7.90 -8.12 10.13
CA VAL A 133 -9.29 -8.53 10.42
C VAL A 133 -9.32 -9.43 11.65
N ALA A 134 -8.44 -10.43 11.74
CA ALA A 134 -8.37 -11.33 12.90
C ALA A 134 -8.06 -10.56 14.20
N ALA A 135 -7.14 -9.61 14.15
CA ALA A 135 -6.80 -8.75 15.30
C ALA A 135 -7.98 -7.85 15.71
N ALA A 136 -8.71 -7.29 14.74
CA ALA A 136 -9.91 -6.50 15.01
C ALA A 136 -11.00 -7.33 15.68
N LEU A 137 -11.28 -8.53 15.16
CA LEU A 137 -12.25 -9.45 15.76
C LEU A 137 -11.82 -9.89 17.16
N PHE A 138 -10.56 -10.24 17.36
CA PHE A 138 -10.04 -10.64 18.67
C PHE A 138 -10.15 -9.50 19.69
N SER A 139 -9.90 -8.26 19.27
CA SER A 139 -10.08 -7.06 20.10
C SER A 139 -11.54 -6.87 20.50
N GLU A 140 -12.50 -7.09 19.61
CA GLU A 140 -13.92 -7.01 19.96
C GLU A 140 -14.34 -8.13 20.92
N VAL A 141 -13.88 -9.37 20.70
CA VAL A 141 -14.19 -10.50 21.57
C VAL A 141 -13.60 -10.31 22.97
N THR A 142 -12.35 -9.89 23.08
CA THR A 142 -11.69 -9.68 24.39
C THR A 142 -12.28 -8.52 25.19
N LYS A 143 -12.87 -7.51 24.54
CA LYS A 143 -13.65 -6.45 25.22
C LYS A 143 -14.94 -6.97 25.83
N ILE A 144 -15.53 -8.04 25.30
CA ILE A 144 -16.76 -8.63 25.85
C ILE A 144 -16.46 -9.45 27.11
N PHE A 145 -15.25 -10.03 27.20
CA PHE A 145 -14.81 -10.84 28.33
C PHE A 145 -14.06 -10.06 29.41
N LYS A 146 -13.87 -8.74 29.25
CA LYS A 146 -13.15 -7.88 30.18
C LYS A 146 -14.04 -6.74 30.67
#